data_AF-A0A317F778-F1
#
_entry.id   AF-A0A317F778-F1
#
_cell.length_a   1.000
_cell.length_b   1.000
_cell.length_c   1.000
_cell.angle_alpha   90.00
_cell.angle_beta   90.00
_cell.angle_gamma   90.00
#
_symmetry.space_group_name_H-M   'P 1'
#
loop_
_entity.id
_entity.type
_entity.pdbx_description
1 polymer ?
#
loop_
_entity_poly.entity_id
_entity_poly.type
_entity_poly.pdbx_seq_one_letter_code
_entity_poly.pdbx_strand_id
1 'polypeptide(L)'
;MLGNIEKVGAALGPWLAPEAGLEVIFEGPAGREVTVAVVGGRVFESHVFAGTGGAVFSVPANARYTVAWQGVGYKPGEVGSIIVPTRPQRWRLAPAGREENQDLLALRAENAASPEPSSPASAAILVASTVPRGPADAPGGDAALLPEIDRALSVVGLFEMGTTLCSRRVMVSQFGIAVGCLAMSLPGPAAGIIRRLDERHAALLDAVLGDEAGFIRDLASRRPLDLAPLQPLAADASRRARLSERLEALAATAEFRIEQQVEVLEWYRRALVTARAFGLRSERGVLFVFDRLVSQGFAWPDRIRAAYEAAVAPDATEAARLAALAAASAARLSGPTPPAVAARLRDRMQIIATGKGTIRGVAFDLDVLGIRADAPMAGMGAAPAGG
;
A
#
# COMPACT_ATOMS: atom_id res chain seq x y z
N MET A 1 13.23 -20.93 16.93
CA MET A 1 12.76 -19.62 16.40
C MET A 1 11.64 -19.76 15.35
N LEU A 2 11.53 -20.90 14.65
CA LEU A 2 10.43 -21.20 13.69
C LEU A 2 9.05 -21.41 14.33
N GLY A 3 8.97 -21.96 15.56
CA GLY A 3 7.70 -22.23 16.25
C GLY A 3 6.87 -21.01 16.65
N ASN A 4 7.38 -19.79 16.49
CA ASN A 4 6.59 -18.56 16.68
C ASN A 4 5.92 -18.07 15.39
N ILE A 5 6.38 -18.52 14.21
CA ILE A 5 5.80 -18.11 12.92
C ILE A 5 4.47 -18.84 12.70
N GLU A 6 4.38 -20.13 13.03
CA GLU A 6 3.13 -20.91 12.92
C GLU A 6 2.04 -20.41 13.89
N LYS A 7 2.42 -19.98 15.10
CA LYS A 7 1.48 -19.40 16.07
C LYS A 7 0.97 -18.03 15.65
N VAL A 8 1.80 -17.22 14.98
CA VAL A 8 1.38 -15.95 14.37
C VAL A 8 0.47 -16.22 13.17
N GLY A 9 0.78 -17.20 12.32
CA GLY A 9 -0.07 -17.60 11.19
C GLY A 9 -1.46 -18.08 11.62
N ALA A 10 -1.55 -18.90 12.67
CA ALA A 10 -2.82 -19.39 13.20
C ALA A 10 -3.66 -18.29 13.89
N ALA A 11 -3.02 -17.35 14.59
CA ALA A 11 -3.70 -16.22 15.23
C ALA A 11 -4.21 -15.18 14.21
N LEU A 12 -3.52 -15.05 13.07
CA LEU A 12 -3.93 -14.18 11.98
C LEU A 12 -4.96 -14.84 11.06
N GLY A 13 -5.14 -16.17 11.06
CA GLY A 13 -6.07 -16.90 10.18
C GLY A 13 -7.44 -16.25 9.92
N PRO A 14 -8.17 -15.75 10.94
CA PRO A 14 -9.44 -15.04 10.76
C PRO A 14 -9.34 -13.63 10.14
N TRP A 15 -8.14 -13.05 10.10
CA TRP A 15 -7.78 -11.78 9.46
C TRP A 15 -7.13 -11.97 8.07
N LEU A 16 -6.75 -13.22 7.75
CA LEU A 16 -6.12 -13.65 6.50
C LEU A 16 -7.13 -14.21 5.49
N ALA A 17 -8.43 -14.13 5.75
CA ALA A 17 -9.42 -14.53 4.75
C ALA A 17 -9.23 -13.62 3.51
N PRO A 18 -8.90 -14.19 2.34
CA PRO A 18 -8.53 -13.43 1.15
C PRO A 18 -9.69 -12.56 0.65
N GLU A 19 -10.91 -12.95 0.96
CA GLU A 19 -12.14 -12.32 0.48
C GLU A 19 -13.11 -12.13 1.63
N ALA A 20 -13.84 -11.04 1.60
CA ALA A 20 -14.97 -10.72 2.45
C ALA A 20 -16.20 -10.45 1.59
N GLY A 21 -17.36 -10.89 2.08
CA GLY A 21 -18.64 -10.55 1.46
C GLY A 21 -19.06 -9.15 1.87
N LEU A 22 -19.01 -8.20 0.94
CA LEU A 22 -19.69 -6.91 1.12
C LEU A 22 -21.09 -7.03 0.50
N GLU A 23 -22.11 -7.19 1.32
CA GLU A 23 -23.50 -7.25 0.84
C GLU A 23 -24.07 -5.83 0.78
N VAL A 24 -24.34 -5.34 -0.42
CA VAL A 24 -25.06 -4.07 -0.61
C VAL A 24 -26.51 -4.39 -0.96
N ILE A 25 -27.42 -3.91 -0.13
CA ILE A 25 -28.86 -4.04 -0.28
C ILE A 25 -29.39 -2.70 -0.74
N PHE A 26 -30.01 -2.66 -1.93
CA PHE A 26 -30.70 -1.49 -2.42
C PHE A 26 -32.19 -1.55 -2.02
N GLU A 27 -32.67 -0.48 -1.39
CA GLU A 27 -34.07 -0.31 -0.99
C GLU A 27 -34.75 0.73 -1.90
N GLY A 28 -34.98 0.38 -3.16
CA GLY A 28 -35.61 1.26 -4.15
C GLY A 28 -37.08 0.93 -4.46
N PRO A 29 -37.89 1.92 -4.90
CA PRO A 29 -39.18 1.65 -5.51
C PRO A 29 -39.08 0.65 -6.67
N ALA A 30 -40.10 -0.21 -6.79
CA ALA A 30 -40.20 -1.18 -7.88
C ALA A 30 -40.14 -0.48 -9.26
N GLY A 31 -39.42 -1.08 -10.21
CA GLY A 31 -39.31 -0.58 -11.57
C GLY A 31 -38.28 0.53 -11.78
N ARG A 32 -37.46 0.87 -10.78
CA ARG A 32 -36.28 1.72 -10.96
C ARG A 32 -34.99 0.92 -10.86
N GLU A 33 -34.03 1.33 -11.68
CA GLU A 33 -32.71 0.72 -11.72
C GLU A 33 -31.65 1.64 -11.11
N VAL A 34 -30.76 1.05 -10.34
CA VAL A 34 -29.53 1.69 -9.87
C VAL A 34 -28.35 0.77 -10.13
N THR A 35 -27.28 1.31 -10.69
CA THR A 35 -25.99 0.64 -10.77
C THR A 35 -25.20 1.00 -9.51
N VAL A 36 -24.73 -0.01 -8.79
CA VAL A 36 -23.81 0.17 -7.65
C VAL A 36 -22.48 -0.47 -8.00
N ALA A 37 -21.39 0.25 -7.73
CA ALA A 37 -20.04 -0.21 -7.96
C ALA A 37 -19.23 -0.14 -6.66
N VAL A 38 -18.41 -1.17 -6.42
CA VAL A 38 -17.45 -1.20 -5.31
C VAL A 38 -16.04 -1.06 -5.88
N VAL A 39 -15.32 -0.05 -5.41
CA VAL A 39 -14.05 0.40 -5.99
C VAL A 39 -12.98 0.46 -4.91
N GLY A 40 -11.91 -0.32 -5.07
CA GLY A 40 -10.72 -0.22 -4.22
C GLY A 40 -9.49 -0.28 -5.12
N GLY A 41 -9.04 0.88 -5.57
CA GLY A 41 -7.94 0.99 -6.53
C GLY A 41 -8.29 0.66 -7.98
N ARG A 42 -8.90 -0.50 -8.25
CA ARG A 42 -9.62 -0.81 -9.51
C ARG A 42 -11.11 -1.05 -9.20
N VAL A 43 -11.98 -0.94 -10.20
CA VAL A 43 -13.38 -1.38 -10.06
C VAL A 43 -13.35 -2.90 -9.89
N PHE A 44 -13.73 -3.39 -8.72
CA PHE A 44 -13.77 -4.83 -8.46
C PHE A 44 -15.01 -5.42 -9.13
N GLU A 45 -16.15 -4.77 -8.88
CA GLU A 45 -17.44 -5.31 -9.30
C GLU A 45 -18.53 -4.24 -9.30
N SER A 46 -19.45 -4.36 -10.26
CA SER A 46 -20.67 -3.56 -10.35
C SER A 46 -21.87 -4.49 -10.52
N HIS A 47 -22.99 -4.09 -9.92
CA HIS A 47 -24.27 -4.77 -10.02
C HIS A 47 -25.36 -3.76 -10.36
N VAL A 48 -26.30 -4.17 -11.20
CA VAL A 48 -27.51 -3.41 -11.51
C VAL A 48 -28.65 -3.98 -10.69
N PHE A 49 -29.27 -3.14 -9.87
CA PHE A 49 -30.41 -3.51 -9.02
C PHE A 49 -31.68 -2.97 -9.66
N ALA A 50 -32.67 -3.83 -9.90
CA ALA A 50 -34.01 -3.45 -10.32
C ALA A 50 -35.00 -3.63 -9.15
N GLY A 51 -35.46 -2.51 -8.56
CA GLY A 51 -36.27 -2.54 -7.33
C GLY A 51 -35.48 -2.97 -6.09
N THR A 52 -36.16 -3.48 -5.06
CA THR A 52 -35.50 -3.96 -3.83
C THR A 52 -34.70 -5.23 -4.10
N GLY A 53 -33.39 -5.21 -3.84
CA GLY A 53 -32.51 -6.36 -4.09
C GLY A 53 -31.17 -6.23 -3.35
N GLY A 54 -30.47 -7.35 -3.21
CA GLY A 54 -29.15 -7.42 -2.59
C GLY A 54 -28.14 -8.07 -3.54
N ALA A 55 -26.91 -7.56 -3.54
CA ALA A 55 -25.78 -8.23 -4.19
C ALA A 55 -24.63 -8.33 -3.20
N VAL A 56 -23.97 -9.49 -3.19
CA VAL A 56 -22.74 -9.71 -2.44
C VAL A 56 -21.57 -9.47 -3.37
N PHE A 57 -20.77 -8.46 -3.05
CA PHE A 57 -19.53 -8.18 -3.74
C PHE A 57 -18.42 -8.97 -3.06
N SER A 58 -17.70 -9.80 -3.82
CA SER A 58 -16.52 -10.49 -3.28
C SER A 58 -15.33 -9.55 -3.37
N VAL A 59 -14.95 -8.99 -2.23
CA VAL A 59 -13.88 -7.99 -2.16
C VAL A 59 -12.79 -8.43 -1.20
N PRO A 60 -11.52 -8.06 -1.43
CA PRO A 60 -10.47 -8.31 -0.46
C PRO A 60 -10.83 -7.83 0.95
N ALA A 61 -10.69 -8.68 1.96
CA ALA A 61 -10.96 -8.27 3.33
C ALA A 61 -9.99 -7.18 3.80
N ASN A 62 -10.42 -6.35 4.75
CA ASN A 62 -9.64 -5.30 5.41
C ASN A 62 -9.06 -4.22 4.49
N ALA A 63 -9.54 -4.11 3.24
CA ALA A 63 -9.18 -3.01 2.34
C ALA A 63 -10.19 -1.86 2.43
N ARG A 64 -9.78 -0.68 1.93
CA ARG A 64 -10.65 0.49 1.80
C ARG A 64 -11.35 0.49 0.44
N TYR A 65 -12.64 0.70 0.49
CA TYR A 65 -13.50 0.75 -0.67
C TYR A 65 -14.28 2.05 -0.74
N THR A 66 -14.55 2.47 -1.96
CA THR A 66 -15.57 3.45 -2.31
C THR A 66 -16.75 2.69 -2.91
N VAL A 67 -17.94 2.90 -2.34
CA VAL A 67 -19.19 2.43 -2.91
C VAL A 67 -19.84 3.61 -3.62
N ALA A 68 -19.97 3.50 -4.93
CA ALA A 68 -20.56 4.53 -5.78
C ALA A 68 -21.85 4.02 -6.42
N TRP A 69 -22.80 4.91 -6.69
CA TRP A 69 -24.05 4.56 -7.35
C TRP A 69 -24.52 5.61 -8.35
N GLN A 70 -25.29 5.15 -9.35
CA GLN A 70 -26.00 5.99 -10.33
C GLN A 70 -27.23 5.27 -10.86
N GLY A 71 -28.32 5.99 -11.08
CA GLY A 71 -29.55 5.43 -11.64
C GLY A 71 -30.51 6.50 -12.12
N VAL A 72 -31.47 6.12 -12.96
CA VAL A 72 -32.48 7.07 -13.48
C VAL A 72 -33.38 7.53 -12.34
N GLY A 73 -33.44 8.84 -12.12
CA GLY A 73 -34.22 9.43 -11.03
C GLY A 73 -33.50 9.46 -9.67
N TYR A 74 -32.24 9.01 -9.60
CA TYR A 74 -31.40 9.12 -8.40
C TYR A 74 -30.25 10.10 -8.63
N LYS A 75 -29.89 10.86 -7.59
CA LYS A 75 -28.67 11.68 -7.61
C LYS A 75 -27.46 10.74 -7.49
N PRO A 76 -26.47 10.82 -8.40
CA PRO A 76 -25.23 10.06 -8.27
C PRO A 76 -24.53 10.41 -6.96
N GLY A 77 -23.99 9.40 -6.28
CA GLY A 77 -23.33 9.60 -5.00
C GLY A 77 -22.32 8.50 -4.70
N GLU A 78 -21.45 8.80 -3.76
CA GLU A 78 -20.46 7.84 -3.28
C GLU A 78 -20.24 7.97 -1.77
N VAL A 79 -19.86 6.85 -1.16
CA VAL A 79 -19.33 6.76 0.20
C VAL A 79 -17.95 6.12 0.12
N GLY A 80 -16.93 6.89 0.47
CA GLY A 80 -15.54 6.44 0.48
C GLY A 80 -15.10 5.91 1.85
N SER A 81 -14.01 5.14 1.85
CA SER A 81 -13.33 4.64 3.07
C SER A 81 -14.08 3.58 3.87
N ILE A 82 -14.94 2.80 3.23
CA ILE A 82 -15.53 1.61 3.87
C ILE A 82 -14.45 0.55 4.03
N ILE A 83 -14.23 0.11 5.27
CA ILE A 83 -13.35 -1.03 5.56
C ILE A 83 -14.24 -2.26 5.73
N VAL A 84 -14.07 -3.24 4.84
CA VAL A 84 -14.84 -4.48 4.85
C VAL A 84 -14.09 -5.52 5.69
N PRO A 85 -14.51 -5.83 6.92
CA PRO A 85 -13.87 -6.87 7.73
C PRO A 85 -14.14 -8.26 7.13
N THR A 86 -13.43 -9.28 7.63
CA THR A 86 -13.58 -10.68 7.18
C THR A 86 -14.96 -11.29 7.45
N ARG A 87 -15.79 -10.65 8.27
CA ARG A 87 -17.20 -11.04 8.44
C ARG A 87 -18.05 -10.32 7.41
N PRO A 88 -19.01 -11.01 6.77
CA PRO A 88 -19.94 -10.36 5.85
C PRO A 88 -20.59 -9.14 6.51
N GLN A 89 -20.45 -7.99 5.86
CA GLN A 89 -21.12 -6.77 6.28
C GLN A 89 -22.24 -6.45 5.31
N ARG A 90 -23.39 -6.14 5.89
CA ARG A 90 -24.56 -5.66 5.16
C ARG A 90 -24.62 -4.15 5.23
N TRP A 91 -24.64 -3.55 4.05
CA TRP A 91 -24.81 -2.13 3.83
C TRP A 91 -26.11 -1.91 3.07
N ARG A 92 -26.93 -0.99 3.55
CA ARG A 92 -28.22 -0.63 2.95
C ARG A 92 -28.07 0.70 2.24
N LEU A 93 -28.28 0.69 0.93
CA LEU A 93 -28.42 1.87 0.11
C LEU A 93 -29.90 2.24 0.07
N ALA A 94 -30.29 3.21 0.89
CA ALA A 94 -31.69 3.56 1.14
C ALA A 94 -31.99 5.03 0.81
N PRO A 95 -33.26 5.39 0.53
CA PRO A 95 -33.67 6.77 0.30
C PRO A 95 -33.33 7.68 1.49
N ALA A 96 -32.75 8.83 1.19
CA ALA A 96 -32.27 9.80 2.19
C ALA A 96 -32.93 11.19 2.05
N GLY A 97 -33.75 11.39 1.02
CA GLY A 97 -34.40 12.66 0.74
C GLY A 97 -34.50 12.90 -0.76
N ARG A 98 -34.65 14.17 -1.14
CA ARG A 98 -34.79 14.58 -2.52
C ARG A 98 -34.10 15.91 -2.75
N GLU A 99 -33.43 16.05 -3.88
CA GLU A 99 -32.71 17.26 -4.28
C GLU A 99 -32.82 17.42 -5.80
N GLU A 100 -33.15 18.64 -6.28
CA GLU A 100 -33.21 18.95 -7.72
C GLU A 100 -34.01 17.93 -8.56
N ASN A 101 -35.17 17.49 -8.04
CA ASN A 101 -36.06 16.45 -8.61
C ASN A 101 -35.51 15.02 -8.63
N GLN A 102 -34.28 14.79 -8.15
CA GLN A 102 -33.66 13.48 -8.02
C GLN A 102 -33.76 12.97 -6.58
N ASP A 103 -33.98 11.67 -6.41
CA ASP A 103 -33.98 11.05 -5.09
C ASP A 103 -32.54 10.86 -4.60
N LEU A 104 -32.29 11.26 -3.35
CA LEU A 104 -31.00 11.05 -2.68
C LEU A 104 -30.97 9.63 -2.10
N LEU A 105 -29.84 8.96 -2.25
CA LEU A 105 -29.56 7.71 -1.56
C LEU A 105 -28.46 7.94 -0.52
N ALA A 106 -28.51 7.21 0.58
CA ALA A 106 -27.45 7.14 1.58
C ALA A 106 -27.14 5.68 1.88
N LEU A 107 -25.84 5.37 1.98
CA LEU A 107 -25.37 4.06 2.38
C LEU A 107 -25.29 3.99 3.91
N ARG A 108 -25.79 2.92 4.50
CA ARG A 108 -25.84 2.70 5.95
C ARG A 108 -25.40 1.30 6.28
N ALA A 109 -24.51 1.10 7.24
CA ALA A 109 -24.32 -0.24 7.79
C ALA A 109 -25.62 -0.69 8.47
N GLU A 110 -26.01 -1.97 8.31
CA GLU A 110 -27.31 -2.49 8.79
C GLU A 110 -27.56 -2.25 10.29
N ASN A 111 -26.49 -2.15 11.09
CA ASN A 111 -26.55 -1.91 12.54
C ASN A 111 -26.15 -0.48 12.97
N ALA A 112 -25.91 0.44 12.04
CA ALA A 112 -25.52 1.81 12.38
C ALA A 112 -26.74 2.70 12.67
N ALA A 113 -26.70 3.42 13.78
CA ALA A 113 -27.76 4.34 14.20
C ALA A 113 -27.84 5.64 13.37
N SER A 114 -26.85 5.91 12.51
CA SER A 114 -26.78 7.14 11.72
C SER A 114 -26.19 6.89 10.33
N PRO A 115 -26.69 7.56 9.28
CA PRO A 115 -26.18 7.42 7.93
C PRO A 115 -24.77 7.99 7.81
N GLU A 116 -23.92 7.36 6.97
CA GLU A 116 -22.67 7.99 6.56
C GLU A 116 -22.97 9.10 5.53
N PRO A 117 -22.31 10.27 5.64
CA PRO A 117 -22.53 11.37 4.71
C PRO A 117 -22.05 10.96 3.31
N SER A 118 -22.93 11.06 2.31
CA SER A 118 -22.57 10.85 0.91
C SER A 118 -21.94 12.10 0.31
N SER A 119 -20.99 11.90 -0.60
CA SER A 119 -20.40 12.98 -1.41
C SER A 119 -20.78 12.80 -2.89
N PRO A 120 -20.69 13.87 -3.72
CA PRO A 120 -20.98 13.76 -5.15
C PRO A 120 -20.04 12.75 -5.82
N ALA A 121 -20.59 11.75 -6.51
CA ALA A 121 -19.78 10.78 -7.23
C ALA A 121 -19.03 11.44 -8.40
N SER A 122 -17.75 11.12 -8.58
CA SER A 122 -17.03 11.57 -9.77
C SER A 122 -17.40 10.70 -10.99
N ALA A 123 -17.75 11.32 -12.12
CA ALA A 123 -18.14 10.63 -13.35
C ALA A 123 -17.05 9.67 -13.88
N ALA A 124 -15.78 9.90 -13.51
CA ALA A 124 -14.64 9.05 -13.87
C ALA A 124 -14.71 7.64 -13.24
N ILE A 125 -15.31 7.51 -12.05
CA ILE A 125 -15.37 6.23 -11.32
C ILE A 125 -16.33 5.24 -12.00
N LEU A 126 -17.45 5.73 -12.55
CA LEU A 126 -18.48 4.90 -13.17
C LEU A 126 -18.18 4.59 -14.63
N VAL A 127 -17.53 5.50 -15.37
CA VAL A 127 -17.08 5.23 -16.76
C VAL A 127 -16.00 4.13 -16.80
N ALA A 128 -15.21 3.95 -15.74
CA ALA A 128 -14.27 2.84 -15.64
C ALA A 128 -14.94 1.45 -15.45
N SER A 129 -16.24 1.41 -15.12
CA SER A 129 -16.97 0.16 -14.82
C SER A 129 -17.69 -0.46 -16.03
N THR A 130 -17.69 0.20 -17.19
CA THR A 130 -18.39 -0.26 -18.41
C THR A 130 -17.48 -1.00 -19.42
N VAL A 131 -16.24 -1.32 -19.04
CA VAL A 131 -15.32 -2.09 -19.91
C VAL A 131 -15.53 -3.60 -19.72
N PRO A 132 -15.71 -4.41 -20.79
CA PRO A 132 -15.91 -5.85 -20.67
C PRO A 132 -14.75 -6.56 -19.97
N ARG A 133 -15.08 -7.40 -18.99
CA ARG A 133 -14.17 -8.25 -18.21
C ARG A 133 -13.55 -9.36 -19.08
N GLY A 134 -12.21 -9.49 -19.03
CA GLY A 134 -11.51 -10.75 -19.31
C GLY A 134 -11.55 -11.68 -18.09
N PRO A 135 -11.24 -12.99 -18.25
CA PRO A 135 -11.57 -14.01 -17.25
C PRO A 135 -10.83 -13.79 -15.92
N ALA A 136 -11.62 -13.78 -14.86
CA ALA A 136 -11.22 -13.63 -13.47
C ALA A 136 -11.12 -15.04 -12.85
N ASP A 137 -9.90 -15.48 -12.57
CA ASP A 137 -9.60 -16.57 -11.65
C ASP A 137 -8.20 -16.33 -11.06
N ALA A 138 -8.15 -15.64 -9.92
CA ALA A 138 -6.97 -15.62 -9.05
C ALA A 138 -7.40 -15.35 -7.59
N PRO A 139 -7.10 -16.24 -6.63
CA PRO A 139 -7.50 -16.06 -5.23
C PRO A 139 -6.79 -14.85 -4.58
N GLY A 140 -7.56 -13.95 -3.99
CA GLY A 140 -7.11 -12.67 -3.45
C GLY A 140 -6.44 -12.72 -2.08
N GLY A 141 -5.26 -13.31 -1.91
CA GLY A 141 -4.50 -13.19 -0.64
C GLY A 141 -3.87 -11.81 -0.42
N ASP A 142 -4.61 -10.83 0.10
CA ASP A 142 -4.08 -9.60 0.71
C ASP A 142 -4.37 -9.62 2.21
N ALA A 143 -3.45 -10.20 2.97
CA ALA A 143 -3.44 -10.13 4.42
C ALA A 143 -3.17 -8.68 4.85
N ALA A 144 -4.17 -7.99 5.40
CA ALA A 144 -3.96 -6.63 5.90
C ALA A 144 -2.86 -6.63 6.97
N LEU A 145 -1.85 -5.80 6.75
CA LEU A 145 -0.84 -5.53 7.75
C LEU A 145 -1.51 -4.71 8.87
N LEU A 146 -0.82 -4.47 9.98
CA LEU A 146 -1.32 -3.53 10.98
C LEU A 146 -1.67 -2.19 10.27
N PRO A 147 -2.75 -1.49 10.63
CA PRO A 147 -3.20 -0.29 9.90
C PRO A 147 -2.10 0.77 9.67
N GLU A 148 -1.13 0.85 10.59
CA GLU A 148 0.03 1.74 10.51
C GLU A 148 1.01 1.34 9.40
N ILE A 149 1.16 0.04 9.14
CA ILE A 149 2.00 -0.50 8.08
C ILE A 149 1.36 -0.22 6.72
N ASP A 150 0.05 -0.44 6.58
CA ASP A 150 -0.68 -0.15 5.33
C ASP A 150 -0.61 1.35 4.98
N ARG A 151 -0.75 2.22 5.98
CA ARG A 151 -0.56 3.66 5.82
C ARG A 151 0.87 3.99 5.40
N ALA A 152 1.87 3.40 6.04
CA ALA A 152 3.27 3.64 5.70
C ALA A 152 3.62 3.13 4.29
N LEU A 153 3.15 1.94 3.90
CA LEU A 153 3.28 1.40 2.56
C LEU A 153 2.60 2.29 1.51
N SER A 154 1.43 2.83 1.82
CA SER A 154 0.70 3.71 0.91
C SER A 154 1.49 4.99 0.62
N VAL A 155 2.04 5.62 1.67
CA VAL A 155 2.86 6.83 1.53
C VAL A 155 4.16 6.53 0.79
N VAL A 156 4.89 5.49 1.18
CA VAL A 156 6.15 5.11 0.51
C VAL A 156 5.89 4.67 -0.93
N GLY A 157 4.82 3.94 -1.19
CA GLY A 157 4.38 3.53 -2.53
C GLY A 157 4.08 4.72 -3.44
N LEU A 158 3.41 5.75 -2.93
CA LEU A 158 3.22 7.00 -3.67
C LEU A 158 4.55 7.69 -3.97
N PHE A 159 5.50 7.71 -3.03
CA PHE A 159 6.80 8.31 -3.23
C PHE A 159 7.66 7.57 -4.26
N GLU A 160 7.72 6.24 -4.18
CA GLU A 160 8.51 5.42 -5.09
C GLU A 160 7.81 5.29 -6.45
N MET A 161 6.59 4.76 -6.44
CA MET A 161 5.87 4.28 -7.62
C MET A 161 4.80 5.24 -8.14
N GLY A 162 4.50 6.32 -7.41
CA GLY A 162 3.48 7.29 -7.80
C GLY A 162 2.04 6.79 -7.63
N THR A 163 1.85 5.68 -6.91
CA THR A 163 0.54 5.07 -6.67
C THR A 163 0.52 4.30 -5.36
N THR A 164 -0.64 4.20 -4.72
CA THR A 164 -0.88 3.30 -3.58
C THR A 164 -1.12 1.85 -4.02
N LEU A 165 -1.41 1.62 -5.32
CA LEU A 165 -1.66 0.29 -5.89
C LEU A 165 -0.38 -0.31 -6.47
N CYS A 166 0.61 -0.45 -5.59
CA CYS A 166 1.98 -0.72 -5.98
C CYS A 166 2.45 -2.14 -5.69
N SER A 167 1.67 -2.97 -4.99
CA SER A 167 2.07 -4.33 -4.57
C SER A 167 2.55 -5.22 -5.74
N ARG A 168 1.92 -5.07 -6.91
CA ARG A 168 2.24 -5.84 -8.13
C ARG A 168 3.04 -5.06 -9.16
N ARG A 169 3.32 -3.78 -8.92
CA ARG A 169 4.01 -2.95 -9.91
C ARG A 169 5.44 -3.43 -10.08
N VAL A 170 5.86 -3.56 -11.33
CA VAL A 170 7.23 -3.86 -11.71
C VAL A 170 7.79 -2.70 -12.53
N MET A 171 9.06 -2.37 -12.29
CA MET A 171 9.81 -1.45 -13.13
C MET A 171 11.10 -2.14 -13.55
N VAL A 172 11.23 -2.42 -14.85
CA VAL A 172 12.44 -2.99 -15.44
C VAL A 172 13.23 -1.88 -16.13
N SER A 173 14.44 -1.63 -15.64
CA SER A 173 15.34 -0.60 -16.18
C SER A 173 16.78 -1.08 -16.23
N GLN A 174 17.63 -0.29 -16.90
CA GLN A 174 19.09 -0.51 -16.88
C GLN A 174 19.71 -0.37 -15.48
N PHE A 175 18.99 0.23 -14.53
CA PHE A 175 19.46 0.48 -13.17
C PHE A 175 18.97 -0.57 -12.16
N GLY A 176 18.15 -1.52 -12.60
CA GLY A 176 17.54 -2.52 -11.73
C GLY A 176 16.16 -2.94 -12.20
N ILE A 177 15.73 -4.08 -11.68
CA ILE A 177 14.33 -4.50 -11.65
C ILE A 177 13.80 -4.14 -10.27
N ALA A 178 12.74 -3.36 -10.17
CA ALA A 178 12.09 -3.02 -8.90
C ALA A 178 10.68 -3.62 -8.85
N VAL A 179 10.29 -4.18 -7.72
CA VAL A 179 8.98 -4.81 -7.51
C VAL A 179 8.31 -4.27 -6.24
N GLY A 180 7.01 -4.00 -6.32
CA GLY A 180 6.19 -3.69 -5.15
C GLY A 180 6.24 -2.22 -4.71
N CYS A 181 5.51 -1.93 -3.62
CA CYS A 181 5.40 -0.59 -3.04
C CYS A 181 6.71 -0.01 -2.49
N LEU A 182 7.64 -0.88 -2.10
CA LEU A 182 8.95 -0.48 -1.63
C LEU A 182 9.98 -0.39 -2.75
N ALA A 183 9.57 -0.61 -4.01
CA ALA A 183 10.45 -0.70 -5.16
C ALA A 183 11.65 -1.64 -4.89
N MET A 184 11.40 -2.80 -4.27
CA MET A 184 12.45 -3.73 -3.87
C MET A 184 13.21 -4.21 -5.09
N SER A 185 14.54 -4.00 -5.10
CA SER A 185 15.35 -4.18 -6.30
C SER A 185 15.93 -5.60 -6.44
N LEU A 186 16.16 -6.02 -7.69
CA LEU A 186 17.01 -7.13 -8.10
C LEU A 186 18.18 -6.62 -8.98
N PRO A 187 19.44 -6.95 -8.62
CA PRO A 187 19.86 -7.54 -7.34
C PRO A 187 19.59 -6.57 -6.18
N GLY A 188 19.26 -7.09 -4.99
CA GLY A 188 18.91 -6.24 -3.84
C GLY A 188 17.86 -6.85 -2.90
N PRO A 189 17.04 -6.02 -2.23
CA PRO A 189 16.04 -6.49 -1.27
C PRO A 189 15.07 -7.55 -1.81
N ALA A 190 14.71 -7.51 -3.09
CA ALA A 190 13.82 -8.51 -3.67
C ALA A 190 14.51 -9.87 -3.89
N ALA A 191 15.84 -9.96 -3.80
CA ALA A 191 16.57 -11.22 -3.93
C ALA A 191 16.22 -12.22 -2.81
N GLY A 192 15.89 -11.72 -1.61
CA GLY A 192 15.40 -12.56 -0.52
C GLY A 192 14.07 -13.23 -0.86
N ILE A 193 13.14 -12.47 -1.46
CA ILE A 193 11.84 -12.95 -1.90
C ILE A 193 12.01 -14.03 -2.97
N ILE A 194 12.79 -13.75 -4.02
CA ILE A 194 13.01 -14.70 -5.11
C ILE A 194 13.65 -16.00 -4.62
N ARG A 195 14.66 -15.94 -3.73
CA ARG A 195 15.29 -17.17 -3.20
C ARG A 195 14.33 -18.00 -2.36
N ARG A 196 13.54 -17.39 -1.47
CA ARG A 196 12.52 -18.11 -0.68
C ARG A 196 11.44 -18.72 -1.57
N LEU A 197 11.04 -18.01 -2.61
CA LEU A 197 10.08 -18.50 -3.60
C LEU A 197 10.65 -19.66 -4.41
N ASP A 198 11.93 -19.61 -4.80
CA ASP A 198 12.60 -20.70 -5.51
C ASP A 198 12.77 -21.95 -4.63
N GLU A 199 13.17 -21.76 -3.37
CA GLU A 199 13.30 -22.85 -2.40
C GLU A 199 11.98 -23.61 -2.16
N ARG A 200 10.83 -22.91 -2.20
CA ARG A 200 9.51 -23.49 -1.84
C ARG A 200 8.63 -23.79 -3.05
N HIS A 201 8.79 -23.04 -4.12
CA HIS A 201 7.88 -22.96 -5.27
C HIS A 201 8.64 -22.81 -6.61
N ALA A 202 9.80 -23.44 -6.78
CA ALA A 202 10.60 -23.38 -8.02
C ALA A 202 9.77 -23.60 -9.31
N ALA A 203 8.86 -24.58 -9.29
CA ALA A 203 8.00 -24.89 -10.44
C ALA A 203 7.09 -23.73 -10.84
N LEU A 204 6.61 -22.93 -9.87
CA LEU A 204 5.83 -21.72 -10.14
C LEU A 204 6.69 -20.65 -10.81
N LEU A 205 7.92 -20.44 -10.32
CA LEU A 205 8.87 -19.52 -10.94
C LEU A 205 9.16 -19.91 -12.39
N ASP A 206 9.42 -21.19 -12.67
CA ASP A 206 9.66 -21.67 -14.02
C ASP A 206 8.42 -21.54 -14.91
N ALA A 207 7.23 -21.85 -14.39
CA ALA A 207 5.99 -21.74 -15.13
C ALA A 207 5.66 -20.28 -15.52
N VAL A 208 5.86 -19.33 -14.60
CA VAL A 208 5.52 -17.92 -14.82
C VAL A 208 6.62 -17.17 -15.58
N LEU A 209 7.89 -17.38 -15.22
CA LEU A 209 9.01 -16.67 -15.81
C LEU A 209 9.56 -17.32 -17.08
N GLY A 210 9.25 -18.59 -17.34
CA GLY A 210 9.69 -19.32 -18.52
C GLY A 210 11.21 -19.30 -18.70
N ASP A 211 11.66 -18.96 -19.90
CA ASP A 211 13.09 -18.83 -20.26
C ASP A 211 13.84 -17.74 -19.47
N GLU A 212 13.15 -16.82 -18.79
CA GLU A 212 13.78 -15.79 -17.95
C GLU A 212 14.00 -16.25 -16.50
N ALA A 213 13.50 -17.43 -16.10
CA ALA A 213 13.63 -17.92 -14.73
C ALA A 213 15.10 -18.05 -14.29
N GLY A 214 15.95 -18.60 -15.15
CA GLY A 214 17.40 -18.71 -14.90
C GLY A 214 18.07 -17.34 -14.71
N PHE A 215 17.69 -16.34 -15.49
CA PHE A 215 18.19 -14.97 -15.37
C PHE A 215 17.78 -14.33 -14.04
N ILE A 216 16.53 -14.51 -13.62
CA ILE A 216 16.04 -13.97 -12.34
C ILE A 216 16.71 -14.66 -11.14
N ARG A 217 16.94 -15.98 -11.19
CA ARG A 217 17.72 -16.70 -10.16
C ARG A 217 19.15 -16.19 -10.07
N ASP A 218 19.81 -16.01 -11.22
CA ASP A 218 21.17 -15.44 -11.28
C ASP A 218 21.19 -14.05 -10.63
N LEU A 219 20.28 -13.15 -11.00
CA LEU A 219 20.16 -11.83 -10.36
C LEU A 219 19.93 -11.91 -8.85
N ALA A 220 19.13 -12.86 -8.37
CA ALA A 220 18.88 -13.05 -6.94
C ALA A 220 20.09 -13.62 -6.17
N SER A 221 21.03 -14.25 -6.86
CA SER A 221 22.28 -14.77 -6.26
C SER A 221 23.40 -13.73 -6.21
N ARG A 222 23.28 -12.63 -6.97
CA ARG A 222 24.32 -11.62 -7.11
C ARG A 222 24.41 -10.68 -5.92
N ARG A 223 25.58 -10.04 -5.80
CA ARG A 223 25.78 -8.95 -4.84
C ARG A 223 24.86 -7.77 -5.21
N PRO A 224 24.31 -7.05 -4.21
CA PRO A 224 23.56 -5.83 -4.47
C PRO A 224 24.38 -4.87 -5.35
N LEU A 225 23.71 -4.17 -6.28
CA LEU A 225 24.28 -3.23 -7.24
C LEU A 225 25.19 -3.82 -8.34
N ASP A 226 25.30 -5.15 -8.46
CA ASP A 226 25.88 -5.76 -9.66
C ASP A 226 24.90 -5.68 -10.84
N LEU A 227 24.97 -4.55 -11.57
CA LEU A 227 24.04 -4.23 -12.67
C LEU A 227 24.54 -4.71 -14.04
N ALA A 228 25.73 -5.31 -14.13
CA ALA A 228 26.28 -5.78 -15.41
C ALA A 228 25.31 -6.68 -16.21
N PRO A 229 24.59 -7.64 -15.59
CA PRO A 229 23.65 -8.50 -16.32
C PRO A 229 22.42 -7.77 -16.88
N LEU A 230 22.13 -6.56 -16.39
CA LEU A 230 21.00 -5.75 -16.85
C LEU A 230 21.35 -4.86 -18.05
N GLN A 231 22.64 -4.72 -18.41
CA GLN A 231 23.04 -3.90 -19.56
C GLN A 231 22.47 -4.41 -20.89
N PRO A 232 22.50 -5.72 -21.22
CA PRO A 232 21.90 -6.21 -22.46
C PRO A 232 20.38 -5.99 -22.49
N LEU A 233 19.74 -6.08 -21.33
CA LEU A 233 18.31 -5.84 -21.17
C LEU A 233 17.94 -4.37 -21.48
N ALA A 234 18.81 -3.41 -21.17
CA ALA A 234 18.59 -2.00 -21.50
C ALA A 234 18.43 -1.76 -23.02
N ALA A 235 19.22 -2.47 -23.83
CA ALA A 235 19.23 -2.35 -25.28
C ALA A 235 18.04 -3.07 -25.96
N ASP A 236 17.44 -4.06 -25.31
CA ASP A 236 16.35 -4.86 -25.86
C ASP A 236 14.99 -4.48 -25.23
N ALA A 237 14.28 -3.56 -25.90
CA ALA A 237 12.96 -3.10 -25.44
C ALA A 237 11.91 -4.22 -25.42
N SER A 238 11.96 -5.16 -26.37
CA SER A 238 11.01 -6.26 -26.45
C SER A 238 11.21 -7.26 -25.32
N ARG A 239 12.46 -7.60 -25.00
CA ARG A 239 12.78 -8.45 -23.85
C ARG A 239 12.39 -7.77 -22.54
N ARG A 240 12.63 -6.47 -22.39
CA ARG A 240 12.17 -5.70 -21.21
C ARG A 240 10.67 -5.77 -21.01
N ALA A 241 9.89 -5.58 -22.06
CA ALA A 241 8.44 -5.63 -22.00
C ALA A 241 7.96 -7.03 -21.55
N ARG A 242 8.47 -8.10 -22.19
CA ARG A 242 8.13 -9.48 -21.81
C ARG A 242 8.53 -9.82 -20.37
N LEU A 243 9.72 -9.42 -19.94
CA LEU A 243 10.18 -9.67 -18.58
C LEU A 243 9.32 -8.90 -17.57
N SER A 244 8.95 -7.65 -17.87
CA SER A 244 8.05 -6.85 -17.03
C SER A 244 6.71 -7.55 -16.85
N GLU A 245 6.08 -7.99 -17.95
CA GLU A 245 4.80 -8.71 -17.92
C GLU A 245 4.87 -9.99 -17.08
N ARG A 246 5.92 -10.80 -17.27
CA ARG A 246 6.11 -12.04 -16.50
C ARG A 246 6.36 -11.78 -15.01
N LEU A 247 7.12 -10.74 -14.67
CA LEU A 247 7.34 -10.35 -13.28
C LEU A 247 6.07 -9.78 -12.66
N GLU A 248 5.24 -9.06 -13.40
CA GLU A 248 3.93 -8.59 -12.93
C GLU A 248 2.98 -9.78 -12.67
N ALA A 249 3.00 -10.79 -13.57
CA ALA A 249 2.28 -12.03 -13.37
C ALA A 249 2.79 -12.78 -12.12
N LEU A 250 4.10 -12.87 -11.92
CA LEU A 250 4.69 -13.46 -10.73
C LEU A 250 4.29 -12.69 -9.47
N ALA A 251 4.37 -11.37 -9.49
CA ALA A 251 3.98 -10.51 -8.38
C ALA A 251 2.48 -10.57 -8.06
N ALA A 252 1.65 -11.04 -8.98
CA ALA A 252 0.23 -11.29 -8.77
C ALA A 252 -0.06 -12.64 -8.09
N THR A 253 0.87 -13.59 -8.07
CA THR A 253 0.71 -14.89 -7.41
C THR A 253 0.56 -14.72 -5.89
N ALA A 254 -0.13 -15.67 -5.24
CA ALA A 254 -0.29 -15.63 -3.78
C ALA A 254 1.04 -15.88 -3.07
N GLU A 255 1.84 -16.81 -3.60
CA GLU A 255 3.13 -17.22 -3.08
C GLU A 255 4.12 -16.04 -3.06
N PHE A 256 4.22 -15.29 -4.17
CA PHE A 256 5.06 -14.10 -4.19
C PHE A 256 4.57 -13.03 -3.21
N ARG A 257 3.26 -12.79 -3.13
CA ARG A 257 2.69 -11.80 -2.21
C ARG A 257 2.96 -12.13 -0.74
N ILE A 258 2.85 -13.40 -0.36
CA ILE A 258 3.19 -13.86 0.99
C ILE A 258 4.66 -13.53 1.30
N GLU A 259 5.58 -13.90 0.39
CA GLU A 259 7.01 -13.64 0.59
C GLU A 259 7.36 -12.14 0.60
N GLN A 260 6.65 -11.35 -0.22
CA GLN A 260 6.76 -9.89 -0.24
C GLN A 260 6.29 -9.29 1.08
N GLN A 261 5.18 -9.78 1.64
CA GLN A 261 4.64 -9.29 2.90
C GLN A 261 5.56 -9.62 4.08
N VAL A 262 6.13 -10.83 4.11
CA VAL A 262 7.16 -11.20 5.10
C VAL A 262 8.33 -10.22 5.05
N GLU A 263 8.77 -9.85 3.85
CA GLU A 263 9.84 -8.86 3.68
C GLU A 263 9.38 -7.49 4.20
N VAL A 264 8.21 -6.98 3.80
CA VAL A 264 7.68 -5.69 4.30
C VAL A 264 7.63 -5.65 5.82
N LEU A 265 7.16 -6.73 6.47
CA LEU A 265 7.07 -6.83 7.93
C LEU A 265 8.45 -6.70 8.59
N GLU A 266 9.48 -7.31 8.01
CA GLU A 266 10.85 -7.20 8.51
C GLU A 266 11.39 -5.76 8.38
N TRP A 267 11.15 -5.11 7.24
CA TRP A 267 11.56 -3.71 7.03
C TRP A 267 10.86 -2.77 8.02
N TYR A 268 9.56 -2.97 8.23
CA TYR A 268 8.80 -2.16 9.18
C TYR A 268 9.21 -2.42 10.63
N ARG A 269 9.48 -3.67 11.00
CA ARG A 269 10.01 -4.03 12.32
C ARG A 269 11.35 -3.34 12.59
N ARG A 270 12.26 -3.32 11.60
CA ARG A 270 13.53 -2.59 11.71
C ARG A 270 13.31 -1.10 11.85
N ALA A 271 12.32 -0.54 11.15
CA ALA A 271 11.96 0.85 11.28
C ALA A 271 11.49 1.19 12.70
N LEU A 272 10.65 0.35 13.32
CA LEU A 272 10.21 0.51 14.71
C LEU A 272 11.41 0.54 15.68
N VAL A 273 12.31 -0.44 15.59
CA VAL A 273 13.50 -0.52 16.45
C VAL A 273 14.40 0.70 16.26
N THR A 274 14.62 1.10 15.01
CA THR A 274 15.47 2.23 14.65
C THR A 274 14.84 3.56 15.08
N ALA A 275 13.53 3.72 14.95
CA ALA A 275 12.81 4.90 15.43
C ALA A 275 12.96 5.07 16.95
N ARG A 276 12.84 3.99 17.72
CA ARG A 276 13.10 4.02 19.17
C ARG A 276 14.54 4.42 19.48
N ALA A 277 15.52 3.94 18.71
CA ALA A 277 16.92 4.32 18.89
C ALA A 277 17.18 5.82 18.64
N PHE A 278 16.33 6.48 17.85
CA PHE A 278 16.32 7.94 17.68
C PHE A 278 15.36 8.66 18.64
N GLY A 279 14.80 7.96 19.64
CA GLY A 279 13.85 8.55 20.59
C GLY A 279 12.52 8.96 19.97
N LEU A 280 12.17 8.43 18.80
CA LEU A 280 10.89 8.65 18.14
C LEU A 280 9.87 7.63 18.64
N ARG A 281 8.64 8.09 18.86
CA ARG A 281 7.53 7.26 19.39
C ARG A 281 6.25 7.35 18.56
N SER A 282 6.17 8.32 17.67
CA SER A 282 4.99 8.58 16.84
C SER A 282 4.98 7.75 15.56
N GLU A 283 3.79 7.63 14.95
CA GLU A 283 3.65 6.95 13.66
C GLU A 283 4.42 7.67 12.56
N ARG A 284 4.43 9.00 12.60
CA ARG A 284 5.24 9.81 11.69
C ARG A 284 6.73 9.58 11.87
N GLY A 285 7.18 9.41 13.11
CA GLY A 285 8.55 9.01 13.45
C GLY A 285 8.95 7.68 12.80
N VAL A 286 8.09 6.68 12.92
CA VAL A 286 8.30 5.35 12.33
C VAL A 286 8.24 5.41 10.81
N LEU A 287 7.28 6.14 10.23
CA LEU A 287 7.20 6.38 8.79
C LEU A 287 8.48 7.01 8.24
N PHE A 288 9.01 8.03 8.92
CA PHE A 288 10.25 8.69 8.51
C PHE A 288 11.39 7.67 8.40
N VAL A 289 11.59 6.88 9.46
CA VAL A 289 12.63 5.87 9.49
C VAL A 289 12.39 4.78 8.45
N PHE A 290 11.16 4.30 8.31
CA PHE A 290 10.80 3.27 7.33
C PHE A 290 11.14 3.71 5.90
N ASP A 291 10.71 4.91 5.53
CA ASP A 291 11.00 5.54 4.25
C ASP A 291 12.52 5.72 4.00
N ARG A 292 13.29 6.08 5.04
CA ARG A 292 14.76 6.19 4.95
C ARG A 292 15.46 4.85 4.83
N LEU A 293 15.00 3.82 5.54
CA LEU A 293 15.51 2.47 5.36
C LEU A 293 15.26 2.03 3.92
N VAL A 294 14.04 2.17 3.39
CA VAL A 294 13.66 1.80 2.01
C VAL A 294 14.56 2.49 0.99
N SER A 295 14.75 3.80 1.12
CA SER A 295 15.49 4.59 0.12
C SER A 295 17.02 4.55 0.25
N GLN A 296 17.57 4.29 1.44
CA GLN A 296 19.02 4.39 1.71
C GLN A 296 19.65 3.11 2.28
N GLY A 297 18.84 2.08 2.51
CA GLY A 297 19.25 0.78 3.04
C GLY A 297 19.48 0.77 4.55
N PHE A 298 19.73 -0.41 5.09
CA PHE A 298 19.85 -0.64 6.54
C PHE A 298 21.09 -0.04 7.21
N ALA A 299 22.08 0.41 6.43
CA ALA A 299 23.24 1.13 6.96
C ALA A 299 22.97 2.63 7.18
N TRP A 300 21.80 3.15 6.77
CA TRP A 300 21.44 4.55 6.92
C TRP A 300 21.54 5.07 8.37
N PRO A 301 21.03 4.38 9.41
CA PRO A 301 21.04 4.89 10.77
C PRO A 301 22.46 5.21 11.27
N ASP A 302 23.41 4.32 11.03
CA ASP A 302 24.79 4.50 11.48
C ASP A 302 25.49 5.67 10.76
N ARG A 303 25.12 5.92 9.49
CA ARG A 303 25.68 7.04 8.72
C ARG A 303 25.22 8.39 9.23
N ILE A 304 24.03 8.50 9.81
CA ILE A 304 23.45 9.78 10.22
C ILE A 304 23.48 10.03 11.73
N ARG A 305 23.76 9.01 12.55
CA ARG A 305 23.66 9.06 14.02
C ARG A 305 24.39 10.25 14.65
N ALA A 306 25.68 10.41 14.38
CA ALA A 306 26.47 11.50 14.98
C ALA A 306 25.95 12.90 14.59
N ALA A 307 25.48 13.07 13.35
CA ALA A 307 24.91 14.34 12.90
C ALA A 307 23.55 14.63 13.56
N TYR A 308 22.75 13.58 13.76
CA TYR A 308 21.48 13.68 14.49
C TYR A 308 21.72 14.03 15.97
N GLU A 309 22.60 13.31 16.66
CA GLU A 309 22.92 13.52 18.07
C GLU A 309 23.50 14.92 18.34
N ALA A 310 24.29 15.46 17.40
CA ALA A 310 24.79 16.83 17.50
C ALA A 310 23.71 17.90 17.29
N ALA A 311 22.61 17.58 16.61
CA ALA A 311 21.56 18.52 16.24
C ALA A 311 20.34 18.50 17.19
N VAL A 312 20.15 17.44 17.96
CA VAL A 312 18.95 17.23 18.78
C VAL A 312 19.21 17.55 20.24
N ALA A 313 18.35 18.37 20.85
CA ALA A 313 18.38 18.58 22.30
C ALA A 313 17.89 17.32 23.06
N PRO A 314 18.43 17.01 24.25
CA PRO A 314 17.99 15.85 25.04
C PRO A 314 16.47 15.81 25.32
N ASP A 315 15.86 16.96 25.53
CA ASP A 315 14.44 17.17 25.83
C ASP A 315 13.61 17.59 24.60
N ALA A 316 14.17 17.43 23.40
CA ALA A 316 13.50 17.78 22.15
C ALA A 316 12.14 17.06 22.00
N THR A 317 11.14 17.84 21.57
CA THR A 317 9.82 17.33 21.17
C THR A 317 9.94 16.38 19.98
N GLU A 318 8.93 15.54 19.75
CA GLU A 318 8.91 14.63 18.58
C GLU A 318 9.12 15.39 17.26
N ALA A 319 8.47 16.54 17.09
CA ALA A 319 8.59 17.37 15.90
C ALA A 319 10.03 17.91 15.73
N ALA A 320 10.68 18.34 16.81
CA ALA A 320 12.07 18.78 16.79
C ALA A 320 13.03 17.61 16.47
N ARG A 321 12.77 16.41 17.00
CA ARG A 321 13.53 15.20 16.68
C ARG A 321 13.39 14.83 15.20
N LEU A 322 12.18 14.86 14.66
CA LEU A 322 11.91 14.64 13.24
C LEU A 322 12.64 15.66 12.35
N ALA A 323 12.59 16.95 12.71
CA ALA A 323 13.28 18.00 11.97
C ALA A 323 14.81 17.83 11.99
N ALA A 324 15.39 17.52 13.15
CA ALA A 324 16.82 17.24 13.28
C ALA A 324 17.23 16.02 12.44
N LEU A 325 16.42 14.96 12.46
CA LEU A 325 16.68 13.75 11.68
C LEU A 325 16.56 13.98 10.16
N ALA A 326 15.58 14.79 9.75
CA ALA A 326 15.43 15.25 8.37
C ALA A 326 16.64 16.06 7.90
N ALA A 327 17.09 17.03 8.70
CA ALA A 327 18.27 17.83 8.39
C ALA A 327 19.55 16.97 8.29
N ALA A 328 19.80 16.09 9.27
CA ALA A 328 20.94 15.18 9.27
C ALA A 328 20.94 14.25 8.05
N SER A 329 19.76 13.74 7.67
CA SER A 329 19.61 12.89 6.49
C SER A 329 19.82 13.66 5.19
N ALA A 330 19.28 14.88 5.09
CA ALA A 330 19.39 15.72 3.91
C ALA A 330 20.86 16.14 3.64
N ALA A 331 21.62 16.44 4.70
CA ALA A 331 23.03 16.80 4.61
C ALA A 331 23.88 15.68 3.98
N ARG A 332 23.50 14.41 4.17
CA ARG A 332 24.20 13.24 3.59
C ARG A 332 23.82 12.92 2.14
N LEU A 333 22.82 13.60 1.57
CA LEU A 333 22.47 13.45 0.15
C LEU A 333 23.43 14.17 -0.80
N SER A 334 24.48 14.82 -0.28
CA SER A 334 25.50 15.58 -1.03
C SER A 334 26.56 14.71 -1.73
N GLY A 335 26.42 13.38 -1.72
CA GLY A 335 27.32 12.42 -2.37
C GLY A 335 27.00 12.15 -3.86
N PRO A 336 27.21 10.93 -4.38
CA PRO A 336 27.04 10.58 -5.81
C PRO A 336 25.58 10.53 -6.29
N THR A 337 24.64 11.00 -5.47
CA THR A 337 23.21 11.00 -5.80
C THR A 337 22.92 12.10 -6.82
N PRO A 338 22.26 11.81 -7.95
CA PRO A 338 21.92 12.84 -8.93
C PRO A 338 21.12 13.99 -8.30
N PRO A 339 21.36 15.26 -8.66
CA PRO A 339 20.73 16.41 -8.00
C PRO A 339 19.20 16.35 -7.95
N ALA A 340 18.56 15.90 -9.04
CA ALA A 340 17.11 15.74 -9.10
C ALA A 340 16.59 14.65 -8.14
N VAL A 341 17.35 13.55 -7.98
CA VAL A 341 17.03 12.48 -7.02
C VAL A 341 17.21 12.99 -5.59
N ALA A 342 18.29 13.73 -5.32
CA ALA A 342 18.55 14.32 -4.02
C ALA A 342 17.46 15.34 -3.63
N ALA A 343 17.03 16.20 -4.56
CA ALA A 343 15.93 17.14 -4.34
C ALA A 343 14.63 16.41 -3.95
N ARG A 344 14.22 15.41 -4.75
CA ARG A 344 13.03 14.59 -4.46
C ARG A 344 13.12 13.88 -3.11
N LEU A 345 14.30 13.37 -2.73
CA LEU A 345 14.50 12.73 -1.43
C LEU A 345 14.43 13.71 -0.27
N ARG A 346 14.87 14.97 -0.45
CA ARG A 346 14.69 16.05 0.53
C ARG A 346 13.22 16.43 0.67
N ASP A 347 12.49 16.54 -0.44
CA ASP A 347 11.06 16.86 -0.40
C ASP A 347 10.27 15.80 0.39
N ARG A 348 10.56 14.52 0.18
CA ARG A 348 9.98 13.42 0.99
C ARG A 348 10.27 13.56 2.48
N MET A 349 11.53 13.82 2.84
CA MET A 349 11.91 14.03 4.24
C MET A 349 11.14 15.21 4.84
N GLN A 350 11.01 16.30 4.09
CA GLN A 350 10.29 17.49 4.54
C GLN A 350 8.81 17.20 4.72
N ILE A 351 8.15 16.56 3.74
CA ILE A 351 6.75 16.16 3.81
C ILE A 351 6.49 15.30 5.04
N ILE A 352 7.32 14.29 5.29
CA ILE A 352 7.16 13.43 6.46
C ILE A 352 7.45 14.21 7.75
N ALA A 353 8.46 15.08 7.81
CA ALA A 353 8.79 15.82 9.01
C ALA A 353 7.71 16.85 9.39
N THR A 354 7.17 17.60 8.42
CA THR A 354 6.14 18.62 8.65
C THR A 354 4.73 18.06 8.68
N GLY A 355 4.52 16.87 8.11
CA GLY A 355 3.21 16.28 7.86
C GLY A 355 2.53 16.80 6.58
N LYS A 356 3.12 17.76 5.85
CA LYS A 356 2.47 18.39 4.69
C LYS A 356 3.43 18.71 3.55
N GLY A 357 2.93 18.64 2.33
CA GLY A 357 3.63 19.17 1.15
C GLY A 357 3.14 18.51 -0.13
N THR A 358 3.91 18.63 -1.21
CA THR A 358 3.52 18.11 -2.52
C THR A 358 4.66 17.33 -3.14
N ILE A 359 4.37 16.15 -3.69
CA ILE A 359 5.32 15.40 -4.52
C ILE A 359 4.62 14.97 -5.81
N ARG A 360 5.27 15.16 -6.97
CA ARG A 360 4.70 14.78 -8.28
C ARG A 360 3.26 15.30 -8.51
N GLY A 361 2.94 16.50 -8.02
CA GLY A 361 1.60 17.09 -8.13
C GLY A 361 0.55 16.56 -7.14
N VAL A 362 0.89 15.59 -6.29
CA VAL A 362 0.01 15.06 -5.25
C VAL A 362 0.27 15.80 -3.94
N ALA A 363 -0.76 16.43 -3.38
CA ALA A 363 -0.72 17.06 -2.07
C ALA A 363 -0.83 16.00 -0.96
N PHE A 364 -0.03 16.16 0.08
CA PHE A 364 0.00 15.30 1.27
C PHE A 364 -0.42 16.11 2.48
N ASP A 365 -1.34 15.53 3.25
CA ASP A 365 -1.63 15.90 4.63
C ASP A 365 -1.64 14.62 5.46
N LEU A 366 -0.52 14.32 6.11
CA LEU A 366 -0.31 13.09 6.87
C LEU A 366 -1.18 13.04 8.12
N ASP A 367 -1.58 14.19 8.69
CA ASP A 367 -2.51 14.24 9.80
C ASP A 367 -3.90 13.74 9.39
N VAL A 368 -4.38 14.14 8.21
CA VAL A 368 -5.64 13.65 7.63
C VAL A 368 -5.60 12.14 7.37
N LEU A 369 -4.41 11.59 7.06
CA LEU A 369 -4.21 10.15 6.90
C LEU A 369 -4.11 9.41 8.25
N GLY A 370 -4.11 10.10 9.38
CA GLY A 370 -3.95 9.53 10.73
C GLY A 370 -2.49 9.30 11.14
N ILE A 371 -1.52 9.70 10.31
CA ILE A 371 -0.08 9.53 10.55
C ILE A 371 0.45 10.75 11.33
N ARG A 372 0.24 10.72 12.64
CA ARG A 372 0.46 11.85 13.54
C ARG A 372 1.87 11.87 14.16
N ALA A 373 2.32 13.07 14.56
CA ALA A 373 3.57 13.29 15.29
C ALA A 373 3.38 13.50 16.81
N ASP A 374 2.18 13.87 17.23
CA ASP A 374 1.87 14.33 18.58
C ASP A 374 1.35 13.21 19.49
N ALA A 375 1.10 12.02 18.94
CA ALA A 375 0.65 10.85 19.68
C ALA A 375 1.66 9.69 19.55
N PRO A 376 1.97 8.98 20.65
CA PRO A 376 2.75 7.75 20.56
C PRO A 376 1.93 6.66 19.86
N MET A 377 2.59 5.82 19.06
CA MET A 377 1.96 4.61 18.53
C MET A 377 1.67 3.61 19.66
N ALA A 378 0.59 2.85 19.51
CA ALA A 378 0.33 1.70 20.37
C ALA A 378 1.54 0.75 20.38
N GLY A 379 1.99 0.34 21.57
CA GLY A 379 3.14 -0.57 21.73
C GLY A 379 4.53 0.07 21.57
N MET A 380 4.61 1.37 21.25
CA MET A 380 5.84 2.18 21.33
C MET A 380 5.96 2.88 22.70
N GLY A 381 5.48 2.24 23.77
CA GLY A 381 5.43 2.79 25.13
C GLY A 381 6.76 3.38 25.59
N ALA A 382 6.69 4.25 26.62
CA ALA A 382 7.83 4.99 27.15
C ALA A 382 9.08 4.08 27.23
N ALA A 383 10.19 4.55 26.64
CA ALA A 383 11.46 3.86 26.75
C ALA A 383 11.66 3.46 28.23
N PRO A 384 12.05 2.21 28.53
CA PRO A 384 12.29 1.83 29.91
C PRO A 384 13.23 2.87 30.50
N ALA A 385 12.81 3.51 31.59
CA ALA A 385 13.64 4.47 32.29
C ALA A 385 14.96 3.77 32.58
N GLY A 386 16.04 4.24 31.95
CA GLY A 386 17.34 3.57 32.00
C GLY A 386 17.77 3.40 33.45
N GLY A 387 18.07 2.15 33.80
CA GLY A 387 18.85 1.79 34.98
C GLY A 387 20.34 1.80 34.69
#